data_AF-A0AAW7KG19-F1
#
_entry.id   AF-A0AAW7KG19-F1
#
_cell.length_a   1.000
_cell.length_b   1.000
_cell.length_c   1.000
_cell.angle_alpha   90.00
_cell.angle_beta   90.00
_cell.angle_gamma   90.00
#
_symmetry.space_group_name_H-M   'P 1'
#
loop_
_entity.id
_entity.type
_entity.pdbx_description
1 polymer ?
#
loop_
_entity_poly.entity_id
_entity_poly.type
_entity_poly.pdbx_seq_one_letter_code
_entity_poly.pdbx_strand_id
1 'polypeptide(L)'
;DEPTLTGEKVVNLSQKDAPSAASVDVKSVQLGNDQVLNIDKTEETNVLPTFGGVVVIPDSTSTDGIKAETETIWQPKAGTNREELIKAENIIGDKYPMLVGTAAMSAAITQHYTPVLFVGLFIGIVFFVSAGSFLYFRLYSDMNTDVEKFKMIYKLGLTKK
;
A
#
# COMPACT_ATOMS: atom_id res chain seq x y z
N ASP A 1 16.95 22.57 -13.27
CA ASP A 1 16.48 23.93 -12.97
C ASP A 1 15.48 23.85 -11.84
N GLU A 2 15.94 24.12 -10.62
CA GLU A 2 15.03 24.28 -9.48
C GLU A 2 14.32 25.63 -9.62
N PRO A 3 12.99 25.70 -9.41
CA PRO A 3 12.26 26.94 -9.54
C PRO A 3 12.78 27.94 -8.51
N THR A 4 13.31 29.08 -8.97
CA THR A 4 13.63 30.20 -8.09
C THR A 4 12.31 30.84 -7.67
N LEU A 5 11.83 30.48 -6.47
CA LEU A 5 10.59 31.02 -5.92
C LEU A 5 10.87 32.40 -5.31
N THR A 6 10.72 33.44 -6.12
CA THR A 6 10.77 34.82 -5.65
C THR A 6 9.37 35.28 -5.21
N GLY A 7 9.17 35.41 -3.90
CA GLY A 7 7.98 36.09 -3.38
C GLY A 7 7.69 35.84 -1.90
N GLU A 8 6.99 36.78 -1.29
CA GLU A 8 6.36 36.72 0.05
C GLU A 8 5.22 35.67 0.13
N LYS A 9 5.25 34.62 -0.71
CA LYS A 9 4.13 33.70 -0.93
C LYS A 9 4.49 32.27 -0.59
N VAL A 10 3.51 31.53 -0.07
CA VAL A 10 3.67 30.15 0.39
C VAL A 10 3.33 29.21 -0.77
N VAL A 11 4.26 28.33 -1.15
CA VAL A 11 4.13 27.49 -2.35
C VAL A 11 4.16 26.02 -2.00
N ASN A 12 3.14 25.26 -2.40
CA ASN A 12 3.13 23.81 -2.29
C ASN A 12 3.90 23.18 -3.45
N LEU A 13 4.81 22.26 -3.16
CA LEU A 13 5.54 21.50 -4.17
C LEU A 13 4.85 20.15 -4.35
N SER A 14 4.09 20.04 -5.44
CA SER A 14 3.49 18.78 -5.87
C SER A 14 4.50 17.94 -6.64
N GLN A 15 4.49 16.63 -6.45
CA GLN A 15 5.38 15.72 -7.17
C GLN A 15 4.82 15.27 -8.50
N LYS A 16 5.70 15.15 -9.49
CA LYS A 16 5.40 14.58 -10.80
C LYS A 16 5.46 13.05 -10.84
N ASP A 17 6.46 12.46 -10.16
CA ASP A 17 6.85 11.03 -10.33
C ASP A 17 7.03 10.28 -8.99
N ALA A 18 6.08 10.42 -8.07
CA ALA A 18 6.13 9.75 -6.77
C ALA A 18 5.77 8.25 -6.86
N PRO A 19 6.57 7.30 -6.33
CA PRO A 19 6.23 5.87 -6.35
C PRO A 19 4.99 5.51 -5.52
N SER A 20 4.58 6.36 -4.57
CA SER A 20 3.48 6.04 -3.63
C SER A 20 2.74 7.24 -3.01
N ALA A 21 3.09 8.49 -3.30
CA ALA A 21 2.43 9.63 -2.69
C ALA A 21 1.37 10.18 -3.64
N ALA A 22 0.09 10.00 -3.28
CA ALA A 22 -0.95 10.91 -3.75
C ALA A 22 -0.44 12.34 -3.50
N SER A 23 -0.46 13.18 -4.53
CA SER A 23 -0.15 14.60 -4.37
C SER A 23 -1.02 15.14 -3.24
N VAL A 24 -0.40 15.49 -2.13
CA VAL A 24 -1.13 16.07 -1.01
C VAL A 24 -1.42 17.51 -1.41
N ASP A 25 -2.67 17.77 -1.79
CA ASP A 25 -3.17 19.12 -2.01
C ASP A 25 -3.30 19.79 -0.63
N VAL A 26 -2.20 20.34 -0.15
CA VAL A 26 -2.17 21.13 1.08
C VAL A 26 -2.78 22.48 0.74
N LYS A 27 -3.82 22.89 1.47
CA LYS A 27 -4.49 24.20 1.28
C LYS A 27 -4.03 25.25 2.29
N SER A 28 -3.64 24.80 3.47
CA SER A 28 -3.14 25.64 4.55
C SER A 28 -2.19 24.85 5.45
N VAL A 29 -1.15 25.50 5.95
CA VAL A 29 -0.21 24.94 6.93
C VAL A 29 -0.35 25.72 8.23
N GLN A 30 -0.61 25.02 9.34
CA GLN A 30 -0.58 25.61 10.68
C GLN A 30 0.81 25.40 11.28
N LEU A 31 1.47 26.48 11.67
CA LEU A 31 2.78 26.45 12.31
C LEU A 31 2.62 26.28 13.83
N GLY A 32 3.69 25.84 14.49
CA GLY A 32 3.72 25.60 15.94
C GLY A 32 3.54 26.85 16.82
N ASN A 33 3.47 28.04 16.22
CA ASN A 33 3.19 29.33 16.84
C ASN A 33 1.73 29.80 16.63
N ASP A 34 0.82 28.88 16.26
CA ASP A 34 -0.59 29.14 15.89
C ASP A 34 -0.79 30.01 14.63
N GLN A 35 0.27 30.27 13.86
CA GLN A 35 0.16 30.97 12.59
C GLN A 35 -0.40 30.04 11.50
N VAL A 36 -1.39 30.52 10.74
CA VAL A 36 -1.94 29.82 9.58
C VAL A 36 -1.41 30.44 8.29
N LEU A 37 -0.68 29.65 7.50
CA LEU A 37 -0.19 30.03 6.19
C LEU A 37 -1.11 29.42 5.12
N ASN A 38 -1.76 30.28 4.33
CA ASN A 38 -2.52 29.84 3.16
C ASN A 38 -1.56 29.64 1.99
N ILE A 39 -1.76 28.58 1.21
CA ILE A 39 -0.92 28.31 0.05
C ILE A 39 -1.40 29.14 -1.14
N ASP A 40 -0.48 29.95 -1.67
CA ASP A 40 -0.75 30.87 -2.77
C ASP A 40 -0.59 30.20 -4.14
N LYS A 41 0.25 29.16 -4.23
CA LYS A 41 0.58 28.50 -5.49
C LYS A 41 1.00 27.04 -5.27
N THR A 42 0.69 26.18 -6.24
CA THR A 42 1.23 24.81 -6.30
C THR A 42 2.13 24.69 -7.53
N GLU A 43 3.34 24.18 -7.36
CA GLU A 43 4.36 23.98 -8.40
C GLU A 43 4.70 22.49 -8.52
N GLU A 44 4.88 21.98 -9.73
CA GLU A 44 5.37 20.60 -9.94
C GLU A 44 6.89 20.55 -9.82
N THR A 45 7.42 19.67 -8.97
CA THR A 45 8.85 19.52 -8.78
C THR A 45 9.31 18.07 -8.75
N ASN A 46 10.62 17.89 -8.95
CA ASN A 46 11.31 16.61 -8.81
C ASN A 46 11.78 16.34 -7.37
N VAL A 47 11.51 17.24 -6.41
CA VAL A 47 11.89 17.05 -5.01
C VAL A 47 11.09 15.89 -4.44
N LEU A 48 11.76 14.92 -3.83
CA LEU A 48 11.09 13.85 -3.09
C LEU A 48 10.66 14.35 -1.69
N PRO A 49 9.34 14.44 -1.39
CA PRO A 49 8.86 14.60 -0.05
C PRO A 49 9.18 13.30 0.71
N THR A 50 9.90 13.42 1.81
CA THR A 50 10.14 12.32 2.73
C THR A 50 8.87 11.97 3.51
N PHE A 51 8.13 12.96 3.99
CA PHE A 51 6.83 12.79 4.65
C PHE A 51 5.88 13.94 4.33
N GLY A 52 4.78 13.67 3.62
CA GLY A 52 3.70 14.65 3.39
C GLY A 52 3.93 15.63 2.24
N GLY A 53 3.17 16.73 2.21
CA GLY A 53 3.34 17.80 1.22
C GLY A 53 4.50 18.71 1.58
N VAL A 54 5.34 19.04 0.60
CA VAL A 54 6.47 19.97 0.80
C VAL A 54 5.98 21.38 0.51
N VAL A 55 6.15 22.30 1.47
CA VAL A 55 5.73 23.69 1.31
C VAL A 55 6.95 24.59 1.48
N VAL A 56 7.13 25.51 0.54
CA VAL A 56 8.16 26.56 0.57
C VAL A 56 7.56 27.79 1.23
N ILE A 57 8.24 28.30 2.25
CA ILE A 57 7.84 29.47 3.03
C ILE A 57 8.88 30.59 2.78
N PRO A 58 8.46 31.86 2.66
CA PRO A 58 9.40 32.98 2.50
C PRO A 58 10.34 33.14 3.69
N ASP A 59 11.59 33.54 3.45
CA ASP A 59 12.62 33.79 4.47
C ASP A 59 12.23 34.83 5.54
N SER A 60 11.26 35.70 5.22
CA SER A 60 10.71 36.70 6.14
C SER A 60 9.74 36.13 7.17
N THR A 61 9.34 34.87 7.06
CA THR A 61 8.39 34.22 7.97
C THR A 61 9.16 33.62 9.15
N SER A 62 8.78 33.97 10.39
CA SER A 62 9.38 33.34 11.57
C SER A 62 9.06 31.84 11.60
N THR A 63 10.11 31.04 11.71
CA THR A 63 10.05 29.58 11.88
C THR A 63 10.21 29.17 13.36
N ASP A 64 10.08 30.13 14.29
CA ASP A 64 10.20 29.87 15.72
C ASP A 64 9.19 28.81 16.17
N GLY A 65 9.67 27.75 16.82
CA GLY A 65 8.86 26.62 17.28
C GLY A 65 8.70 25.48 16.26
N ILE A 66 9.24 25.59 15.05
CA ILE A 66 9.31 24.48 14.10
C ILE A 66 10.46 23.54 14.51
N LYS A 67 10.13 22.26 14.76
CA LYS A 67 11.15 21.23 14.94
C LYS A 67 11.71 20.82 13.59
N ALA A 68 12.98 21.09 13.36
CA ALA A 68 13.70 20.59 12.20
C ALA A 68 14.30 19.21 12.50
N GLU A 69 13.95 18.22 11.70
CA GLU A 69 14.58 16.90 11.69
C GLU A 69 15.29 16.70 10.36
N THR A 70 16.57 16.33 10.40
CA THR A 70 17.35 16.03 9.19
C THR A 70 17.48 14.52 9.06
N GLU A 71 16.88 13.96 8.02
CA GLU A 71 17.03 12.56 7.65
C GLU A 71 18.01 12.43 6.47
N THR A 72 18.94 11.47 6.55
CA THR A 72 19.90 11.22 5.46
C THR A 72 19.51 9.94 4.74
N ILE A 73 19.21 10.05 3.46
CA ILE A 73 18.87 8.91 2.60
C ILE A 73 20.02 8.66 1.64
N TRP A 74 20.50 7.42 1.60
CA TRP A 74 21.45 6.99 0.58
C TRP A 74 20.72 6.34 -0.58
N GLN A 75 20.81 6.94 -1.77
CA GLN A 75 20.22 6.39 -2.99
C GLN A 75 21.30 5.75 -3.86
N PRO A 76 21.16 4.47 -4.25
CA PRO A 76 22.11 3.82 -5.13
C PRO A 76 22.04 4.41 -6.55
N LYS A 77 23.14 4.27 -7.31
CA LYS A 77 23.19 4.73 -8.70
C LYS A 77 22.16 3.98 -9.55
N ALA A 78 21.62 4.66 -10.56
CA ALA A 78 20.72 4.04 -11.53
C ALA A 78 21.39 2.81 -12.19
N GLY A 79 20.66 1.70 -12.26
CA GLY A 79 21.15 0.45 -12.85
C GLY A 79 21.96 -0.45 -11.89
N THR A 80 22.06 -0.12 -10.61
CA THR A 80 22.72 -1.00 -9.62
C THR A 80 21.97 -2.34 -9.51
N ASN A 81 22.72 -3.44 -9.42
CA ASN A 81 22.15 -4.78 -9.32
C ASN A 81 21.38 -4.97 -8.00
N ARG A 82 20.13 -5.44 -8.10
CA ARG A 82 19.24 -5.63 -6.96
C ARG A 82 19.77 -6.63 -5.92
N GLU A 83 20.42 -7.72 -6.35
CA GLU A 83 20.98 -8.73 -5.44
C GLU A 83 22.17 -8.19 -4.65
N GLU A 84 23.01 -7.38 -5.28
CA GLU A 84 24.13 -6.71 -4.61
C GLU A 84 23.63 -5.68 -3.60
N LEU A 85 22.57 -4.94 -3.95
CA LEU A 85 21.91 -4.01 -3.03
C LEU A 85 21.35 -4.72 -1.80
N ILE A 86 20.63 -5.83 -1.98
CA ILE A 86 20.08 -6.61 -0.87
C ILE A 86 21.20 -7.08 0.06
N LYS A 87 22.32 -7.57 -0.49
CA LYS A 87 23.47 -8.00 0.32
C LYS A 87 24.09 -6.83 1.09
N ALA A 88 24.32 -5.70 0.43
CA ALA A 88 24.89 -4.53 1.07
C ALA A 88 23.97 -3.99 2.18
N GLU A 89 22.67 -3.90 1.90
CA GLU A 89 21.66 -3.45 2.85
C GLU A 89 21.54 -4.37 4.07
N ASN A 90 21.60 -5.69 3.89
CA ASN A 90 21.63 -6.65 5.00
C ASN A 90 22.87 -6.45 5.89
N ILE A 91 24.05 -6.31 5.29
CA ILE A 91 25.30 -6.05 6.04
C ILE A 91 25.21 -4.73 6.82
N ILE A 92 24.63 -3.70 6.21
CA ILE A 92 24.44 -2.40 6.86
C ILE A 92 23.44 -2.52 8.02
N GLY A 93 22.30 -3.19 7.82
CA GLY A 93 21.28 -3.39 8.85
C GLY A 93 21.80 -4.22 10.03
N ASP A 94 22.60 -5.25 9.78
CA ASP A 94 23.24 -6.06 10.83
C ASP A 94 24.18 -5.22 11.70
N LYS A 95 24.91 -4.29 11.08
CA LYS A 95 25.88 -3.43 11.77
C LYS A 95 25.24 -2.21 12.42
N TYR A 96 24.18 -1.69 11.82
CA TYR A 96 23.48 -0.48 12.22
C TYR A 96 21.96 -0.72 12.17
N PRO A 97 21.35 -1.24 13.24
CA PRO A 97 19.93 -1.61 13.26
C PRO A 97 18.95 -0.45 13.03
N MET A 98 19.42 0.79 13.18
CA MET A 98 18.64 2.01 12.91
C MET A 98 18.57 2.34 11.41
N LEU A 99 19.40 1.70 10.57
CA LEU A 99 19.42 1.92 9.13
C LEU A 99 18.62 0.82 8.44
N VAL A 100 17.67 1.22 7.60
CA VAL A 100 16.76 0.30 6.92
C VAL A 100 17.02 0.31 5.43
N GLY A 101 17.30 -0.87 4.88
CA GLY A 101 17.41 -1.09 3.43
C GLY A 101 16.05 -1.42 2.81
N THR A 102 15.66 -0.65 1.79
CA THR A 102 14.35 -0.84 1.13
C THR A 102 14.33 -2.08 0.22
N ALA A 103 15.44 -2.42 -0.44
CA ALA A 103 15.53 -3.59 -1.30
C ALA A 103 15.53 -4.89 -0.48
N ALA A 104 16.30 -4.93 0.61
CA ALA A 104 16.36 -6.02 1.57
C ALA A 104 15.01 -6.24 2.26
N MET A 105 14.35 -5.18 2.73
CA MET A 105 13.02 -5.28 3.35
C MET A 105 11.98 -5.85 2.37
N SER A 106 11.91 -5.32 1.14
CA SER A 106 10.96 -5.82 0.14
C SER A 106 11.25 -7.28 -0.29
N ALA A 107 12.53 -7.65 -0.39
CA ALA A 107 12.93 -9.02 -0.67
C ALA A 107 12.55 -9.97 0.48
N ALA A 108 12.79 -9.57 1.72
CA ALA A 108 12.42 -10.35 2.91
C ALA A 108 10.91 -10.58 2.98
N ILE A 109 10.10 -9.55 2.75
CA ILE A 109 8.63 -9.68 2.68
C ILE A 109 8.26 -10.72 1.62
N THR A 110 8.78 -10.59 0.41
CA THR A 110 8.43 -11.52 -0.67
C THR A 110 8.84 -12.95 -0.34
N GLN A 111 10.05 -13.14 0.18
CA GLN A 111 10.61 -14.45 0.53
C GLN A 111 9.81 -15.15 1.64
N HIS A 112 9.34 -14.41 2.63
CA HIS A 112 8.58 -14.99 3.76
C HIS A 112 7.10 -15.19 3.45
N TYR A 113 6.46 -14.26 2.75
CA TYR A 113 5.02 -14.32 2.52
C TYR A 113 4.64 -15.23 1.35
N THR A 114 5.51 -15.40 0.34
CA THR A 114 5.18 -16.25 -0.83
C THR A 114 4.83 -17.69 -0.43
N PRO A 115 5.65 -18.40 0.39
CA PRO A 115 5.32 -19.76 0.81
C PRO A 115 4.07 -19.82 1.70
N VAL A 116 3.91 -18.86 2.61
CA VAL A 116 2.77 -18.81 3.54
C VAL A 116 1.47 -18.63 2.78
N LEU A 117 1.42 -17.70 1.82
CA LEU A 117 0.26 -17.49 0.96
C LEU A 117 -0.04 -18.72 0.10
N PHE A 118 1.00 -19.36 -0.45
CA PHE A 118 0.84 -20.58 -1.24
C PHE A 118 0.22 -21.72 -0.42
N VAL A 119 0.73 -21.97 0.79
CA VAL A 119 0.22 -23.01 1.68
C VAL A 119 -1.20 -22.67 2.15
N GLY A 120 -1.45 -21.42 2.55
CA GLY A 120 -2.77 -20.98 2.98
C GLY A 120 -3.83 -21.12 1.88
N LEU A 121 -3.48 -20.73 0.65
CA LEU A 121 -4.35 -20.90 -0.51
C LEU A 121 -4.60 -22.40 -0.82
N PHE A 122 -3.55 -23.22 -0.79
CA PHE A 122 -3.67 -24.65 -1.07
C PHE A 122 -4.58 -25.35 -0.04
N ILE A 123 -4.38 -25.07 1.24
CA ILE A 123 -5.24 -25.55 2.32
C ILE A 123 -6.68 -25.07 2.08
N GLY A 124 -6.86 -23.79 1.75
CA GLY A 124 -8.17 -23.21 1.43
C GLY A 124 -8.90 -23.94 0.29
N ILE A 125 -8.20 -24.23 -0.81
CA ILE A 125 -8.76 -24.97 -1.95
C ILE A 125 -9.16 -26.39 -1.56
N VAL A 126 -8.32 -27.10 -0.82
CA VAL A 126 -8.61 -28.48 -0.38
C VAL A 126 -9.86 -28.52 0.51
N PHE A 127 -9.98 -27.61 1.48
CA PHE A 127 -11.19 -27.49 2.30
C PHE A 127 -12.41 -27.07 1.50
N PHE A 128 -12.26 -26.14 0.55
CA PHE A 128 -13.34 -25.69 -0.32
C PHE A 128 -13.89 -26.85 -1.16
N VAL A 129 -13.02 -27.66 -1.78
CA VAL A 129 -13.42 -28.84 -2.55
C VAL A 129 -14.06 -29.91 -1.66
N SER A 130 -13.55 -30.11 -0.44
CA SER A 130 -14.10 -31.06 0.52
C SER A 130 -15.51 -30.69 0.97
N ALA A 131 -15.73 -29.41 1.32
CA ALA A 131 -17.05 -28.88 1.66
C ALA A 131 -18.01 -28.94 0.45
N GLY A 132 -17.52 -28.65 -0.76
CA GLY A 132 -18.27 -28.79 -2.00
C GLY A 132 -18.69 -30.24 -2.29
N SER A 133 -17.80 -31.22 -2.07
CA SER A 133 -18.13 -32.64 -2.19
C SER A 133 -19.16 -33.06 -1.15
N PHE A 134 -19.02 -32.62 0.10
CA PHE A 134 -20.00 -32.93 1.15
C PHE A 134 -21.40 -32.41 0.80
N LEU A 135 -21.47 -31.17 0.29
CA LEU A 135 -22.74 -30.59 -0.17
C LEU A 135 -23.31 -31.36 -1.36
N TYR A 136 -22.47 -31.75 -2.33
CA TYR A 136 -22.86 -32.55 -3.48
C TYR A 136 -23.42 -33.91 -3.06
N PHE A 137 -22.75 -34.61 -2.15
CA PHE A 137 -23.22 -35.89 -1.62
C PHE A 137 -24.54 -35.76 -0.89
N ARG A 138 -24.70 -34.75 -0.03
CA ARG A 138 -25.97 -34.50 0.66
C ARG A 138 -27.11 -34.24 -0.33
N LEU A 139 -26.91 -33.36 -1.31
CA LEU A 139 -27.91 -33.06 -2.31
C LEU A 139 -28.27 -34.31 -3.16
N TYR A 140 -27.28 -35.10 -3.57
CA TYR A 140 -27.50 -36.28 -4.41
C TYR A 140 -28.18 -37.43 -3.65
N SER A 141 -27.77 -37.68 -2.40
CA SER A 141 -28.40 -38.68 -1.54
C SER A 141 -29.85 -38.32 -1.19
N ASP A 142 -30.12 -37.05 -0.91
CA ASP A 142 -31.48 -36.57 -0.62
C ASP A 142 -32.36 -36.56 -1.88
N MET A 143 -31.79 -36.27 -3.06
CA MET A 143 -32.50 -36.24 -4.34
C MET A 143 -33.16 -37.56 -4.71
N ASN A 144 -32.53 -38.71 -4.45
CA ASN A 144 -33.12 -40.00 -4.81
C ASN A 144 -34.43 -40.27 -4.03
N THR A 145 -34.46 -39.86 -2.76
CA THR A 145 -35.63 -39.95 -1.88
C THR A 145 -36.73 -38.99 -2.33
N ASP A 146 -36.36 -37.79 -2.78
CA ASP A 146 -37.34 -36.81 -3.26
C ASP A 146 -37.92 -37.19 -4.63
N VAL A 147 -37.13 -37.75 -5.54
CA VAL A 147 -37.61 -38.28 -6.83
C VAL A 147 -38.69 -39.37 -6.61
N GLU A 148 -38.51 -40.21 -5.61
CA GLU A 148 -39.47 -41.28 -5.31
C GLU A 148 -40.79 -40.74 -4.71
N LYS A 149 -40.72 -39.73 -3.84
CA LYS A 149 -41.90 -38.98 -3.35
C LYS A 149 -42.63 -38.26 -4.49
N PHE A 150 -41.90 -37.62 -5.40
CA PHE A 150 -42.50 -36.97 -6.58
C PHE A 150 -43.20 -37.99 -7.48
N LYS A 151 -42.63 -39.19 -7.68
CA LYS A 151 -43.29 -40.29 -8.40
C LYS A 151 -44.60 -40.74 -7.72
N MET A 152 -44.62 -40.80 -6.38
CA MET A 152 -45.85 -41.17 -5.64
C MET A 152 -46.94 -40.11 -5.77
N ILE A 153 -46.60 -38.82 -5.70
CA ILE A 153 -47.56 -37.72 -5.89
C ILE A 153 -48.09 -37.70 -7.34
N TYR A 154 -47.24 -37.94 -8.33
CA TYR A 154 -47.66 -38.10 -9.73
C TYR A 154 -48.66 -39.26 -9.93
N LYS A 155 -48.46 -40.38 -9.23
CA LYS A 155 -49.37 -41.53 -9.28
C LYS A 155 -50.73 -41.27 -8.61
N LEU A 156 -50.82 -40.28 -7.71
CA LEU A 156 -52.06 -39.86 -7.06
C LEU A 156 -52.89 -38.88 -7.92
N GLY A 157 -52.50 -38.66 -9.18
CA GLY A 157 -53.27 -37.82 -10.12
C GLY A 157 -53.05 -36.32 -9.94
N LEU A 158 -52.13 -35.91 -9.07
CA LEU A 158 -51.70 -34.52 -8.92
C LEU A 158 -50.62 -34.19 -9.94
N THR A 159 -51.00 -34.22 -11.22
CA THR A 159 -50.17 -33.64 -12.28
C THR A 159 -50.44 -32.14 -12.30
N LYS A 160 -49.40 -31.31 -12.17
CA LYS A 160 -49.50 -29.93 -12.63
C LYS A 160 -48.57 -29.71 -13.81
N LYS A 161 -49.13 -28.94 -14.74
CA LYS A 161 -48.54 -28.36 -15.95
C LYS A 161 -47.22 -27.66 -15.65
#